data_AF-A0A953N305-F1
#
_entry.id   AF-A0A953N305-F1
#
_cell.length_a   1.000
_cell.length_b   1.000
_cell.length_c   1.000
_cell.angle_alpha   90.00
_cell.angle_beta   90.00
_cell.angle_gamma   90.00
#
_symmetry.space_group_name_H-M   'P 1'
#
loop_
_entity.id
_entity.type
_entity.pdbx_description
1 polymer ?
#
loop_
_entity_poly.entity_id
_entity_poly.type
_entity_poly.pdbx_seq_one_letter_code
_entity_poly.pdbx_strand_id
1 'polypeptide(L)'
;MKAFYCIFLISSVVLMSCSTNSIDDLEPIGNEELPDLVTYQEVRSTFDNICSACHANPPQNGAPMPLINYENVKEAIENRGLLDRISRNEGAQGLMPLGGPRLPQSVIDLIFQWNEDGLLEN
;
A
#
# COMPACT_ATOMS: atom_id res chain seq x y z
N MET A 1 36.72 33.98 -46.61
CA MET A 1 36.18 34.42 -45.29
C MET A 1 35.10 33.40 -44.94
N LYS A 2 35.41 32.33 -44.19
CA LYS A 2 35.24 32.22 -42.72
C LYS A 2 33.86 32.81 -42.32
N ALA A 3 32.87 32.04 -41.91
CA ALA A 3 32.94 31.11 -40.78
C ALA A 3 32.02 29.87 -40.93
N PHE A 4 32.62 28.74 -40.58
CA PHE A 4 32.01 27.49 -40.13
C PHE A 4 32.05 27.49 -38.58
N TYR A 5 31.30 26.60 -37.90
CA TYR A 5 31.03 26.47 -36.44
C TYR A 5 29.78 27.22 -35.95
N CYS A 6 28.86 26.68 -35.15
CA CYS A 6 28.83 25.54 -34.21
C CYS A 6 27.34 25.18 -33.99
N ILE A 7 26.89 23.91 -34.00
CA ILE A 7 26.83 23.01 -32.82
C ILE A 7 26.11 23.71 -31.64
N PHE A 8 25.11 23.19 -30.94
CA PHE A 8 24.33 21.95 -30.91
C PHE A 8 23.38 22.14 -29.72
N LEU A 9 22.19 21.54 -29.76
CA LEU A 9 21.32 21.24 -28.61
C LEU A 9 20.97 22.35 -27.62
N ILE A 10 19.77 22.92 -27.78
CA ILE A 10 18.95 23.33 -26.63
C ILE A 10 18.19 22.08 -26.19
N SER A 11 18.85 21.24 -25.39
CA SER A 11 18.17 20.14 -24.68
C SER A 11 17.41 20.76 -23.51
N SER A 12 16.08 20.82 -23.65
CA SER A 12 15.17 21.28 -22.62
C SER A 12 15.28 20.36 -21.40
N VAL A 13 15.73 20.95 -20.31
CA VAL A 13 15.94 20.33 -19.01
C VAL A 13 14.63 20.34 -18.23
N VAL A 14 14.37 19.20 -17.58
CA VAL A 14 13.36 18.89 -16.56
C VAL A 14 11.91 18.94 -17.04
N LEU A 15 11.32 17.77 -17.27
CA LEU A 15 10.03 17.41 -16.67
C LEU A 15 9.95 15.90 -16.39
N MET A 16 9.61 15.62 -15.13
CA MET A 16 9.01 14.38 -14.61
C MET A 16 9.93 13.19 -14.39
N SER A 17 10.61 13.21 -13.24
CA SER A 17 10.80 12.00 -12.44
C SER A 17 9.42 11.47 -12.04
N CYS A 18 8.83 10.63 -12.89
CA CYS A 18 7.76 9.74 -12.45
C CYS A 18 8.39 8.79 -11.43
N SER A 19 8.20 9.05 -10.14
CA SER A 19 8.25 7.99 -9.15
C SER A 19 7.02 7.11 -9.39
N THR A 20 7.14 6.13 -10.29
CA THR A 20 6.21 5.00 -10.33
C THR A 20 6.46 4.18 -9.08
N ASN A 21 5.80 4.53 -7.98
CA ASN A 21 5.52 3.57 -6.92
C ASN A 21 4.38 2.70 -7.43
N SER A 22 4.69 1.84 -8.40
CA SER A 22 3.76 0.80 -8.83
C SER A 22 3.65 -0.20 -7.69
N ILE A 23 2.45 -0.36 -7.17
CA ILE A 23 2.06 -1.48 -6.31
C ILE A 23 2.31 -2.82 -7.02
N ASP A 24 2.57 -2.80 -8.34
CA ASP A 24 3.03 -3.94 -9.15
C ASP A 24 4.44 -4.46 -8.78
N ASP A 25 5.24 -3.69 -8.02
CA ASP A 25 6.54 -4.15 -7.51
C ASP A 25 6.41 -4.95 -6.19
N LEU A 26 5.18 -5.08 -5.69
CA LEU A 26 4.86 -6.16 -4.78
C LEU A 26 4.78 -7.40 -5.66
N GLU A 27 5.77 -8.29 -5.54
CA GLU A 27 5.61 -9.63 -6.09
C GLU A 27 4.24 -10.14 -5.64
N PRO A 28 3.34 -10.53 -6.57
CA PRO A 28 2.12 -11.17 -6.16
C PRO A 28 2.57 -12.33 -5.27
N ILE A 29 1.96 -12.47 -4.09
CA ILE A 29 1.97 -13.73 -3.36
C ILE A 29 1.26 -14.72 -4.30
N GLY A 30 2.05 -15.22 -5.22
CA GLY A 30 1.63 -15.70 -6.52
C GLY A 30 1.81 -17.19 -6.46
N ASN A 31 0.74 -17.86 -6.04
CA ASN A 31 0.66 -19.31 -5.96
C ASN A 31 1.47 -19.97 -4.83
N GLU A 32 1.96 -19.19 -3.86
CA GLU A 32 2.44 -19.76 -2.60
C GLU A 32 1.26 -19.85 -1.63
N GLU A 33 1.02 -21.04 -1.09
CA GLU A 33 0.05 -21.29 -0.03
C GLU A 33 0.30 -20.30 1.12
N LEU A 34 -0.76 -19.73 1.70
CA LEU A 34 -0.62 -18.90 2.88
C LEU A 34 0.12 -19.71 3.96
N PRO A 35 1.00 -19.09 4.76
CA PRO A 35 1.67 -19.81 5.82
C PRO A 35 0.64 -20.34 6.83
N ASP A 36 0.92 -21.50 7.43
CA ASP A 36 0.04 -22.14 8.44
C ASP A 36 -0.25 -21.23 9.64
N LEU A 37 0.62 -20.25 9.91
CA LEU A 37 0.48 -19.25 10.94
C LEU A 37 0.98 -17.91 10.42
N VAL A 38 0.12 -16.90 10.48
CA VAL A 38 0.44 -15.52 10.12
C VAL A 38 0.57 -14.70 11.41
N THR A 39 1.63 -13.90 11.50
CA THR A 39 1.87 -12.92 12.56
C THR A 39 1.94 -11.51 11.96
N TYR A 40 2.14 -10.52 12.82
CA TYR A 40 2.32 -9.14 12.36
C TYR A 40 3.53 -9.00 11.42
N GLN A 41 4.53 -9.87 11.55
CA GLN A 41 5.74 -9.81 10.71
C GLN A 41 5.42 -10.01 9.22
N GLU A 42 4.51 -10.92 8.89
CA GLU A 42 4.10 -11.22 7.53
C GLU A 42 3.24 -10.11 6.91
N VAL A 43 2.34 -9.49 7.68
CA VAL A 43 1.47 -8.41 7.19
C VAL A 43 2.14 -7.03 7.23
N ARG A 44 3.24 -6.87 7.97
CA ARG A 44 3.89 -5.57 8.19
C ARG A 44 4.23 -4.85 6.89
N SER A 45 4.79 -5.56 5.92
CA SER A 45 5.16 -4.97 4.63
C SER A 45 3.95 -4.39 3.89
N THR A 46 2.78 -5.01 4.03
CA THR A 46 1.52 -4.52 3.47
C THR A 46 1.14 -3.18 4.11
N PHE A 47 1.20 -3.09 5.43
CA PHE A 47 0.87 -1.84 6.14
C PHE A 47 1.88 -0.73 5.88
N ASP A 48 3.17 -1.06 5.88
CA ASP A 48 4.27 -0.12 5.68
C ASP A 48 4.27 0.45 4.25
N ASN A 49 3.98 -0.37 3.23
CA ASN A 49 4.08 0.04 1.83
C ASN A 49 2.77 0.55 1.21
N ILE A 50 1.62 0.01 1.63
CA ILE A 50 0.32 0.33 1.01
C ILE A 50 -0.50 1.26 1.89
N CYS A 51 -0.62 0.94 3.18
CA CYS A 51 -1.56 1.62 4.06
C CYS A 51 -1.00 2.95 4.59
N SER A 52 0.30 3.00 4.88
CA SER A 52 0.98 4.14 5.50
C SER A 52 0.89 5.44 4.65
N ALA A 53 0.69 5.32 3.33
CA ALA A 53 0.54 6.47 2.44
C ALA A 53 -0.60 7.42 2.84
N CYS A 54 -1.67 6.89 3.43
CA CYS A 54 -2.75 7.69 4.03
C CYS A 54 -2.77 7.57 5.55
N HIS A 55 -2.45 6.39 6.08
CA HIS A 55 -2.50 6.09 7.51
C HIS A 55 -1.15 6.32 8.21
N ALA A 56 -0.44 7.38 7.84
CA ALA A 56 0.76 7.85 8.53
C ALA A 56 0.43 8.43 9.92
N ASN A 57 1.46 8.91 10.64
CA ASN A 57 1.31 9.69 11.86
C ASN A 57 1.97 11.08 11.70
N PRO A 58 1.20 12.17 11.55
CA PRO A 58 -0.26 12.25 11.59
C PRO A 58 -0.92 11.64 10.34
N PRO A 59 -2.20 11.18 10.43
CA PRO A 59 -2.94 10.68 9.27
C PRO A 59 -3.09 11.74 8.19
N GLN A 60 -3.11 11.30 6.93
CA GLN A 60 -3.22 12.16 5.75
C GLN A 60 -4.37 11.69 4.85
N ASN A 61 -4.73 12.51 3.87
CA ASN A 61 -5.72 12.16 2.83
C ASN A 61 -7.08 11.65 3.36
N GLY A 62 -7.50 12.15 4.53
CA GLY A 62 -8.78 11.80 5.14
C GLY A 62 -8.79 10.50 5.94
N ALA A 63 -7.64 9.84 6.14
CA ALA A 63 -7.53 8.74 7.09
C ALA A 63 -7.80 9.23 8.53
N PRO A 64 -8.61 8.52 9.33
CA PRO A 64 -8.96 8.96 10.68
C PRO A 64 -8.02 8.43 11.78
N MET A 65 -7.07 7.56 11.44
CA MET A 65 -6.13 6.94 12.38
C MET A 65 -4.83 6.50 11.68
N PRO A 66 -3.71 6.42 12.42
CA PRO A 66 -2.49 5.80 11.91
C PRO A 66 -2.62 4.27 11.82
N LEU A 67 -1.83 3.64 10.96
CA LEU A 67 -1.67 2.18 10.81
C LEU A 67 -0.17 1.82 10.66
N ILE A 68 0.66 2.42 11.53
CA ILE A 68 2.14 2.39 11.40
C ILE A 68 2.83 1.37 12.32
N ASN A 69 2.07 0.66 13.15
CA ASN A 69 2.58 -0.35 14.07
C ASN A 69 1.47 -1.36 14.42
N TYR A 70 1.88 -2.47 15.04
CA TYR A 70 1.01 -3.56 15.46
C TYR A 70 -0.22 -3.09 16.24
N GLU A 71 -0.05 -2.30 17.30
CA GLU A 71 -1.15 -1.82 18.14
C GLU A 71 -2.16 -0.98 17.35
N ASN A 72 -1.70 -0.12 16.45
CA ASN A 72 -2.57 0.70 15.61
C ASN A 72 -3.39 -0.15 14.64
N VAL A 73 -2.76 -1.15 14.03
CA VAL A 73 -3.43 -2.04 13.08
C VAL A 73 -4.43 -2.94 13.81
N LYS A 74 -4.03 -3.53 14.94
CA LYS A 74 -4.89 -4.36 15.78
C LYS A 74 -6.15 -3.62 16.21
N GLU A 75 -5.99 -2.42 16.77
CA GLU A 75 -7.10 -1.53 17.13
C GLU A 75 -8.02 -1.24 15.93
N ALA A 76 -7.46 -1.07 14.73
CA ALA A 76 -8.26 -0.80 13.54
C ALA A 76 -9.07 -2.02 13.07
N ILE A 77 -8.51 -3.22 13.21
CA ILE A 77 -9.21 -4.48 12.93
C ILE A 77 -10.33 -4.71 13.94
N GLU A 78 -10.01 -4.65 15.23
CA GLU A 78 -10.96 -5.00 16.31
C GLU A 78 -12.09 -3.97 16.44
N ASN A 79 -11.77 -2.67 16.33
CA ASN A 79 -12.68 -1.62 16.78
C ASN A 79 -13.08 -0.61 15.69
N ARG A 80 -12.48 -0.68 14.50
CA ARG A 80 -12.68 0.37 13.47
C ARG A 80 -13.06 -0.16 12.08
N GLY A 81 -13.29 -1.47 11.98
CA GLY A 81 -13.83 -2.10 10.78
C GLY A 81 -12.86 -2.13 9.60
N LEU A 82 -11.54 -2.23 9.84
CA LEU A 82 -10.55 -2.28 8.77
C LEU A 82 -10.85 -3.39 7.75
N LEU A 83 -11.16 -4.60 8.22
CA LEU A 83 -11.46 -5.77 7.38
C LEU A 83 -12.65 -5.54 6.44
N ASP A 84 -13.71 -4.87 6.92
CA ASP A 84 -14.84 -4.48 6.09
C ASP A 84 -14.39 -3.53 4.96
N ARG A 85 -13.59 -2.51 5.29
CA ARG A 85 -13.17 -1.47 4.33
C ARG A 85 -12.28 -2.01 3.22
N ILE A 86 -11.32 -2.88 3.56
CA ILE A 86 -10.39 -3.47 2.59
C ILE A 86 -11.04 -4.58 1.76
N SER A 87 -12.15 -5.18 2.21
CA SER A 87 -12.86 -6.24 1.50
C SER A 87 -13.98 -5.74 0.57
N ARG A 88 -14.29 -4.43 0.56
CA ARG A 88 -15.34 -3.87 -0.31
C ARG A 88 -15.02 -4.04 -1.79
N ASN A 89 -16.03 -4.32 -2.60
CA ASN A 89 -15.89 -4.43 -4.06
C ASN A 89 -15.41 -3.12 -4.71
N GLU A 90 -14.78 -3.24 -5.87
CA GLU A 90 -14.36 -2.09 -6.69
C GLU A 90 -15.51 -1.09 -6.88
N GLY A 91 -15.22 0.20 -6.70
CA GLY A 91 -16.21 1.28 -6.81
C GLY A 91 -17.22 1.40 -5.66
N ALA A 92 -17.18 0.51 -4.65
CA ALA A 92 -18.05 0.65 -3.48
C ALA A 92 -17.67 1.86 -2.63
N GLN A 93 -18.68 2.54 -2.07
CA GLN A 93 -18.42 3.64 -1.13
C GLN A 93 -17.53 3.14 0.01
N GLY A 94 -16.49 3.90 0.35
CA GLY A 94 -15.61 3.57 1.48
C GLY A 94 -14.63 2.40 1.23
N LEU A 95 -14.48 1.93 0.00
CA LEU A 95 -13.35 1.11 -0.42
C LEU A 95 -12.03 1.72 0.06
N MET A 96 -11.10 0.88 0.49
CA MET A 96 -9.71 1.26 0.72
C MET A 96 -8.77 0.53 -0.25
N PRO A 97 -7.78 1.22 -0.84
CA PRO A 97 -7.45 2.65 -0.68
C PRO A 97 -8.51 3.61 -1.26
N LEU A 98 -8.72 4.76 -0.59
CA LEU A 98 -9.72 5.74 -1.02
C LEU A 98 -9.30 6.38 -2.36
N GLY A 99 -10.14 6.21 -3.39
CA GLY A 99 -9.85 6.73 -4.74
C GLY A 99 -8.78 5.94 -5.50
N GLY A 100 -8.29 4.84 -4.94
CA GLY A 100 -7.41 3.87 -5.60
C GLY A 100 -8.16 2.60 -6.02
N PRO A 101 -7.46 1.68 -6.73
CA PRO A 101 -8.01 0.38 -7.05
C PRO A 101 -8.17 -0.46 -5.78
N ARG A 102 -9.08 -1.44 -5.81
CA ARG A 102 -9.20 -2.47 -4.79
C ARG A 102 -7.87 -3.22 -4.60
N LEU A 103 -7.56 -3.57 -3.35
CA LEU A 103 -6.38 -4.39 -3.03
C LEU A 103 -6.46 -5.78 -3.72
N PRO A 104 -5.32 -6.36 -4.11
CA PRO A 104 -5.27 -7.74 -4.57
C PRO A 104 -5.87 -8.69 -3.52
N GLN A 105 -6.57 -9.74 -3.99
CA GLN A 105 -7.26 -10.67 -3.09
C GLN A 105 -6.28 -11.37 -2.14
N SER A 106 -5.07 -11.74 -2.59
CA SER A 106 -4.04 -12.36 -1.73
C SER A 106 -3.59 -11.48 -0.57
N VAL A 107 -3.54 -10.15 -0.76
CA VAL A 107 -3.21 -9.19 0.31
C VAL A 107 -4.32 -9.15 1.34
N ILE A 108 -5.57 -9.17 0.88
CA ILE A 108 -6.75 -9.20 1.76
C ILE A 108 -6.75 -10.51 2.53
N ASP A 109 -6.58 -11.65 1.86
CA ASP A 109 -6.58 -12.98 2.47
C ASP A 109 -5.48 -13.11 3.53
N LEU A 110 -4.29 -12.56 3.30
CA LEU A 110 -3.21 -12.55 4.30
C LEU A 110 -3.60 -11.79 5.59
N ILE A 111 -4.23 -10.62 5.46
CA ILE A 111 -4.69 -9.83 6.61
C ILE A 111 -5.85 -10.54 7.32
N PHE A 112 -6.75 -11.19 6.58
CA PHE A 112 -7.83 -12.00 7.17
C PHE A 112 -7.25 -13.21 7.91
N GLN A 113 -6.29 -13.93 7.33
CA GLN A 113 -5.63 -15.06 7.99
C GLN A 113 -4.96 -14.62 9.29
N TRP A 114 -4.25 -13.49 9.29
CA TRP A 114 -3.68 -12.93 10.53
C TRP A 114 -4.74 -12.62 11.60
N ASN A 115 -5.92 -12.14 11.20
CA ASN A 115 -7.04 -11.96 12.11
C ASN A 115 -7.55 -13.28 12.68
N GLU A 116 -7.74 -14.29 11.84
CA GLU A 116 -8.20 -15.63 12.26
C GLU A 116 -7.17 -16.33 13.16
N ASP A 117 -5.88 -16.09 12.94
CA ASP A 117 -4.78 -16.61 13.77
C ASP A 117 -4.66 -15.89 15.13
N GLY A 118 -5.50 -14.89 15.38
CA GLY A 118 -5.62 -14.22 16.68
C GLY A 118 -4.80 -12.94 16.80
N LEU A 119 -4.45 -12.29 15.68
CA LEU A 119 -3.71 -11.03 15.63
C LEU A 119 -2.39 -11.13 16.42
N LEU A 120 -1.62 -12.19 16.17
CA LEU A 120 -0.35 -12.43 16.85
C LEU A 120 0.70 -11.42 16.42
N GLU A 121 1.48 -10.91 17.37
CA GLU A 121 2.59 -10.00 17.04
C GLU A 121 3.82 -10.76 16.51
N ASN A 122 4.12 -11.94 17.08
CA ASN A 122 5.29 -12.78 16.78
C ASN A 122 4.98 -14.27 16.94
#